data_AF-A0A968LAM8-F1
#
_entry.id   AF-A0A968LAM8-F1
#
_cell.length_a   1.000
_cell.length_b   1.000
_cell.length_c   1.000
_cell.angle_alpha   90.00
_cell.angle_beta   90.00
_cell.angle_gamma   90.00
#
_symmetry.space_group_name_H-M   'P 1'
#
loop_
_entity.id
_entity.type
_entity.pdbx_description
1 polymer ?
#
loop_
_entity_poly.entity_id
_entity_poly.type
_entity_poly.pdbx_seq_one_letter_code
_entity_poly.pdbx_strand_id
1 'polypeptide(L)'
;PETHAWAAKFYARACRKYVLETHALGGLYVAGGLAAKTPVLLGHPEFEKEFRSSDTMSHLLEHVPVCLINDENSGLWGGAVLARQALRAAADA
;
A
#
# COMPACT_ATOMS: atom_id res chain seq x y z
N PRO A 1 15.27 4.46 15.66
CA PRO A 1 14.84 5.39 16.73
C PRO A 1 13.40 5.08 17.18
N GLU A 2 13.06 5.39 18.42
CA GLU A 2 11.71 5.16 18.97
C GLU A 2 10.61 5.84 18.11
N THR A 3 10.88 7.04 17.59
CA THR A 3 9.97 7.78 16.71
C THR A 3 9.61 7.01 15.45
N HIS A 4 10.57 6.30 14.83
CA HIS A 4 10.30 5.48 13.64
C HIS A 4 9.42 4.27 13.98
N ALA A 5 9.59 3.68 15.16
CA ALA A 5 8.75 2.57 15.61
C ALA A 5 7.29 3.02 15.80
N TRP A 6 7.06 4.17 16.42
CA TRP A 6 5.72 4.74 16.55
C TRP A 6 5.11 5.11 15.19
N ALA A 7 5.87 5.77 14.31
CA ALA A 7 5.41 6.12 12.98
C ALA A 7 5.04 4.86 12.16
N ALA A 8 5.86 3.81 12.22
CA ALA A 8 5.60 2.52 11.57
C ALA A 8 4.30 1.88 12.09
N LYS A 9 4.05 1.89 13.40
CA LYS A 9 2.81 1.37 14.00
C LYS A 9 1.58 2.13 13.51
N PHE A 10 1.61 3.47 13.56
CA PHE A 10 0.46 4.26 13.10
C PHE A 10 0.20 4.06 11.61
N TYR A 11 1.27 3.95 10.81
CA TYR A 11 1.14 3.69 9.39
C TYR A 11 0.51 2.32 9.12
N ALA A 12 0.99 1.28 9.82
CA ALA A 12 0.44 -0.07 9.74
C ALA A 12 -1.04 -0.12 10.12
N ARG A 13 -1.47 0.60 11.16
CA ARG A 13 -2.89 0.69 11.55
C ARG A 13 -3.76 1.28 10.46
N ALA A 14 -3.30 2.36 9.83
CA ALA A 14 -4.01 2.98 8.71
C ALA A 14 -4.13 2.01 7.52
N CYS A 15 -3.02 1.34 7.16
CA CYS A 15 -2.99 0.32 6.12
C CYS A 15 -3.92 -0.86 6.40
N ARG A 16 -3.87 -1.41 7.63
CA ARG A 16 -4.72 -2.52 8.07
C ARG A 16 -6.20 -2.16 7.96
N LYS A 17 -6.57 -0.98 8.46
CA LYS A 17 -7.94 -0.48 8.40
C LYS A 17 -8.41 -0.38 6.95
N TYR A 18 -7.62 0.23 6.07
CA TYR A 18 -7.93 0.33 4.65
C TYR A 18 -8.17 -1.05 4.00
N VAL A 19 -7.30 -2.02 4.25
CA VAL A 19 -7.45 -3.37 3.70
C VAL A 19 -8.73 -4.04 4.17
N LEU A 20 -9.06 -3.94 5.47
CA LEU A 20 -10.27 -4.54 6.03
C LEU A 20 -11.55 -3.84 5.53
N GLU A 21 -11.55 -2.52 5.40
CA GLU A 21 -12.69 -1.74 4.91
C GLU A 21 -12.96 -1.94 3.42
N THR A 22 -11.91 -2.14 2.61
CA THR A 22 -12.01 -2.30 1.14
C THR A 22 -11.98 -3.76 0.69
N HIS A 23 -11.74 -4.69 1.60
CA HIS A 23 -11.54 -6.10 1.30
C HIS A 23 -10.39 -6.37 0.30
N ALA A 24 -9.34 -5.55 0.34
CA ALA A 24 -8.17 -5.63 -0.55
C ALA A 24 -7.21 -6.79 -0.17
N LEU A 25 -7.74 -8.01 -0.11
CA LEU A 25 -7.01 -9.21 0.33
C LEU A 25 -5.98 -9.70 -0.70
N GLY A 26 -6.13 -9.30 -1.97
CA GLY A 26 -5.13 -9.58 -3.01
C GLY A 26 -3.82 -8.81 -2.85
N GLY A 27 -3.80 -7.79 -1.99
CA GLY A 27 -2.60 -7.04 -1.64
C GLY A 27 -2.80 -5.54 -1.50
N LEU A 28 -1.88 -4.93 -0.76
CA LEU A 28 -1.78 -3.50 -0.53
C LEU A 28 -0.52 -2.96 -1.20
N TYR A 29 -0.70 -2.03 -2.13
CA TYR A 29 0.40 -1.32 -2.79
C TYR A 29 0.45 0.11 -2.28
N VAL A 30 1.53 0.45 -1.59
CA VAL A 30 1.71 1.74 -0.94
C VAL A 30 2.58 2.62 -1.83
N ALA A 31 2.04 3.78 -2.22
CA ALA A 31 2.72 4.76 -3.06
C ALA A 31 2.69 6.15 -2.42
N GLY A 32 3.37 7.11 -3.05
CA GLY A 32 3.35 8.52 -2.68
C GLY A 32 4.60 8.98 -1.93
N GLY A 33 4.71 10.29 -1.75
CA GLY A 33 5.95 10.93 -1.29
C GLY A 33 6.44 10.47 0.09
N LEU A 34 5.54 10.14 1.02
CA LEU A 34 5.93 9.61 2.34
C LEU A 34 6.55 8.20 2.20
N ALA A 35 5.89 7.33 1.45
CA ALA A 35 6.32 5.95 1.26
C ALA A 35 7.67 5.89 0.52
N ALA A 36 7.83 6.71 -0.52
CA ALA A 36 9.07 6.81 -1.29
C ALA A 36 10.23 7.42 -0.49
N LYS A 37 9.98 8.49 0.29
CA LYS A 37 11.04 9.18 1.05
C LYS A 37 11.36 8.54 2.40
N THR A 38 10.52 7.62 2.88
CA THR A 38 10.73 6.96 4.16
C THR A 38 10.40 5.46 4.08
N PRO A 39 11.08 4.70 3.20
CA PRO A 39 10.83 3.27 3.00
C PRO A 39 11.08 2.45 4.27
N VAL A 40 11.94 2.96 5.17
CA VAL A 40 12.22 2.34 6.47
C VAL A 40 10.98 2.17 7.34
N LEU A 41 9.91 2.95 7.16
CA LEU A 41 8.68 2.78 7.94
C LEU A 41 7.95 1.49 7.58
N LEU A 42 7.83 1.17 6.28
CA LEU A 42 7.21 -0.07 5.79
C LEU A 42 8.10 -1.28 6.07
N GLY A 43 9.43 -1.11 6.00
CA GLY A 43 10.39 -2.16 6.35
C GLY A 43 10.63 -2.35 7.85
N HIS A 44 10.01 -1.54 8.72
CA HIS A 44 10.23 -1.63 10.16
C HIS A 44 9.50 -2.85 10.74
N PRO A 45 10.10 -3.65 11.65
CA PRO A 45 9.45 -4.83 12.22
C PRO A 45 8.10 -4.54 12.91
N GLU A 46 7.99 -3.36 13.55
CA GLU A 46 6.73 -2.93 14.17
C GLU A 46 5.61 -2.61 13.16
N PHE A 47 5.93 -2.31 11.90
CA PHE A 47 4.90 -2.17 10.86
C PHE A 47 4.21 -3.50 10.64
N GLU A 48 4.98 -4.56 10.34
CA GLU A 48 4.44 -5.89 10.06
C GLU A 48 3.65 -6.43 11.26
N LYS A 49 4.25 -6.37 12.45
CA LYS A 49 3.61 -6.80 13.69
C LYS A 49 2.27 -6.11 13.92
N GLU A 50 2.22 -4.79 13.75
CA GLU A 50 0.99 -4.04 13.93
C GLU A 50 0.01 -4.30 12.79
N PHE A 51 0.45 -4.37 11.52
CA PHE A 51 -0.43 -4.61 10.38
C PHE A 51 -1.19 -5.93 10.48
N ARG A 52 -0.54 -6.99 10.99
CA ARG A 52 -1.16 -8.31 11.21
C ARG A 52 -1.98 -8.40 12.51
N SER A 53 -1.88 -7.40 13.39
CA SER A 53 -2.55 -7.40 14.69
C SER A 53 -4.05 -7.09 14.54
N SER A 54 -4.88 -8.10 14.81
CA SER A 54 -6.33 -7.97 14.92
C SER A 54 -6.88 -9.12 15.76
N ASP A 55 -7.74 -8.81 16.73
CA ASP A 55 -8.34 -9.82 17.61
C ASP A 55 -9.30 -10.74 16.86
N THR A 56 -9.90 -10.27 15.76
CA THR A 56 -10.98 -10.96 15.05
C THR A 56 -10.65 -11.31 13.60
N MET A 57 -9.74 -10.56 12.95
CA MET A 57 -9.49 -10.64 11.51
C MET A 57 -8.03 -10.92 11.16
N SER A 58 -7.20 -11.36 12.11
CA SER A 58 -5.78 -11.69 11.87
C SER A 58 -5.58 -12.69 10.73
N HIS A 59 -6.43 -13.72 10.64
CA HIS A 59 -6.40 -14.72 9.57
C HIS A 59 -6.58 -14.13 8.16
N LEU A 60 -7.38 -13.07 8.00
CA LEU A 60 -7.52 -12.38 6.73
C LEU A 60 -6.25 -11.60 6.41
N LEU A 61 -5.68 -10.98 7.44
CA LEU A 61 -4.51 -10.13 7.30
C LEU A 61 -3.27 -10.94 7.04
N GLU A 62 -3.08 -12.13 7.61
CA GLU A 62 -1.84 -12.93 7.54
C GLU A 62 -1.25 -13.09 6.14
N HIS A 63 -2.10 -13.22 5.13
CA HIS A 63 -1.68 -13.49 3.76
C HIS A 63 -1.64 -12.26 2.84
N VAL A 64 -2.04 -11.08 3.31
CA VAL A 64 -2.12 -9.88 2.47
C VAL A 64 -0.70 -9.41 2.10
N PRO A 65 -0.30 -9.42 0.82
CA PRO A 65 0.98 -8.85 0.43
C PRO A 65 0.98 -7.32 0.69
N VAL A 66 2.04 -6.78 1.30
CA VAL A 66 2.23 -5.34 1.44
C VAL A 66 3.47 -4.93 0.66
N CYS A 67 3.29 -4.10 -0.36
CA CYS A 67 4.31 -3.74 -1.32
C CYS A 67 4.51 -2.22 -1.35
N LEU A 68 5.77 -1.78 -1.33
CA LEU A 68 6.11 -0.39 -1.62
C LEU A 68 6.27 -0.19 -3.13
N ILE A 69 5.56 0.77 -3.70
CA ILE A 69 5.85 1.27 -5.05
C ILE A 69 7.00 2.27 -4.95
N ASN A 70 8.19 1.84 -5.40
CA ASN A 70 9.43 2.62 -5.35
C ASN A 70 9.56 3.62 -6.53
N ASP A 71 8.92 3.35 -7.67
CA ASP A 71 8.98 4.27 -8.81
C ASP A 71 8.14 5.53 -8.53
N GLU A 72 8.80 6.66 -8.27
CA GLU A 72 8.15 7.95 -8.02
C GLU A 72 7.34 8.46 -9.23
N ASN A 73 7.57 7.90 -10.42
CA ASN A 73 6.79 8.21 -11.62
C ASN A 73 5.54 7.32 -11.76
N SER A 74 5.18 6.50 -10.76
CA SER A 74 4.02 5.60 -10.83
C SER A 74 2.71 6.30 -11.22
N GLY A 75 2.52 7.56 -10.79
CA GLY A 75 1.39 8.39 -11.21
C GLY A 75 1.41 8.74 -12.70
N LEU A 76 2.58 9.07 -13.25
CA LEU A 76 2.75 9.34 -14.68
C LEU A 76 2.50 8.07 -15.51
N TRP A 77 2.98 6.91 -15.05
CA TRP A 77 2.71 5.63 -15.70
C TRP A 77 1.23 5.30 -15.73
N GLY A 78 0.51 5.52 -14.62
CA GLY A 78 -0.94 5.35 -14.57
C GLY A 78 -1.66 6.25 -15.58
N GLY A 79 -1.25 7.52 -15.69
CA GLY A 79 -1.78 8.47 -16.69
C GLY A 79 -1.51 8.02 -18.12
N ALA A 80 -0.29 7.56 -18.43
CA ALA A 80 0.07 7.05 -19.75
C ALA A 80 -0.74 5.80 -20.14
N VAL A 81 -0.96 4.89 -19.19
CA VAL A 81 -1.80 3.69 -19.41
C VAL A 81 -3.25 4.07 -19.69
N LEU A 82 -3.82 5.00 -18.90
CA LEU A 82 -5.19 5.47 -19.10
C LEU A 82 -5.36 6.13 -20.48
N ALA A 83 -4.44 7.01 -20.88
CA ALA A 83 -4.47 7.65 -22.20
C ALA A 83 -4.42 6.61 -23.33
N ARG A 84 -3.55 5.60 -23.21
CA ARG A 84 -3.46 4.50 -24.19
C ARG A 84 -4.76 3.69 -24.27
N GLN A 85 -5.39 3.40 -23.14
CA GLN A 85 -6.67 2.67 -23.11
C GLN A 85 -7.78 3.47 -23.79
N ALA A 86 -7.86 4.79 -23.53
CA ALA A 86 -8.82 5.68 -24.16
C ALA A 86 -8.64 5.74 -25.70
N LEU A 87 -7.39 5.82 -26.18
CA LEU A 87 -7.10 5.81 -27.62
C LEU A 87 -7.50 4.51 -28.30
N ARG A 88 -7.30 3.35 -27.64
CA ARG A 88 -7.74 2.05 -28.17
C ARG A 88 -9.25 1.95 -28.25
N ALA A 89 -9.94 2.31 -27.18
CA ALA A 89 -11.40 2.30 -27.15
C ALA A 89 -12.02 3.22 -28.22
N ALA A 90 -11.38 4.35 -28.54
CA ALA A 90 -11.82 5.24 -29.61
C ALA A 90 -11.52 4.73 -31.03
N ALA A 91 -10.55 3.82 -31.20
CA ALA A 91 -10.23 3.21 -32.48
C ALA A 91 -11.10 1.97 -32.78
N ASP A 92 -11.60 1.31 -31.73
CA ASP A 92 -12.47 0.14 -31.80
C ASP A 92 -13.97 0.51 -31.90
N ALA A 93 -14.32 1.79 -31.79
CA ALA A 93 -15.68 2.35 -31.86
C ALA A 93 -15.98 2.95 -33.24
#